data_AF-I3DZX3-F1
#
_entry.id   AF-I3DZX3-F1
#
_cell.length_a   1.000
_cell.length_b   1.000
_cell.length_c   1.000
_cell.angle_alpha   90.00
_cell.angle_beta   90.00
_cell.angle_gamma   90.00
#
_symmetry.space_group_name_H-M   'P 1'
#
loop_
_entity.id
_entity.type
_entity.pdbx_description
1 polymer ?
#
loop_
_entity_poly.entity_id
_entity_poly.type
_entity_poly.pdbx_seq_one_letter_code
_entity_poly.pdbx_strand_id
1 'polypeptide(L)' 'MDQLYINKDRESLVVEELQEEVKRLKENINQLEQQIHYIQKNCKHVFLEFEGFRKCIKCQKIDVQYY' A
#
# COMPACT_ATOMS: atom_id res chain seq x y z
N MET A 1 -20.85 1.24 39.17
CA MET A 1 -20.24 0.12 38.44
C MET A 1 -20.59 0.15 36.95
N ASP A 2 -21.77 0.62 36.56
CA ASP A 2 -22.26 0.56 35.17
C ASP A 2 -21.51 1.45 34.16
N GLN A 3 -20.92 2.58 34.60
CA GLN A 3 -20.18 3.48 33.71
C GLN A 3 -18.87 2.87 33.16
N LEU A 4 -18.27 1.91 33.85
CA LEU A 4 -17.05 1.23 33.39
C LEU A 4 -17.33 0.22 32.27
N TYR A 5 -18.53 -0.38 32.26
CA TYR A 5 -18.94 -1.32 31.21
C TYR A 5 -19.26 -0.59 29.89
N ILE A 6 -19.96 0.55 29.97
CA ILE A 6 -20.34 1.34 28.79
C ILE A 6 -19.11 1.90 28.04
N ASN A 7 -18.05 2.28 28.75
CA ASN A 7 -16.82 2.79 28.12
C ASN A 7 -16.02 1.67 27.43
N LYS A 8 -15.97 0.48 28.03
CA LYS A 8 -15.28 -0.68 27.46
C LYS A 8 -15.95 -1.15 26.16
N ASP A 9 -17.27 -1.09 26.09
CA ASP A 9 -18.03 -1.46 24.89
C ASP A 9 -17.83 -0.44 23.76
N ARG A 10 -17.73 0.86 24.08
CA ARG A 10 -17.42 1.90 23.09
C ARG A 10 -15.99 1.80 22.55
N GLU A 11 -15.02 1.51 23.42
CA GLU A 11 -13.63 1.29 23.00
C GLU A 11 -13.52 0.06 22.08
N SER A 12 -14.28 -1.01 22.37
CA SER A 12 -14.33 -2.20 21.49
C SER A 12 -14.89 -1.86 20.11
N LEU A 13 -15.98 -1.08 20.04
CA LEU A 13 -16.59 -0.67 18.76
C LEU A 13 -15.63 0.18 17.91
N VAL A 14 -14.90 1.12 18.54
CA VAL A 14 -13.89 1.93 17.82
C VAL A 14 -12.75 1.06 17.31
N VAL A 15 -12.31 0.07 18.10
CA VAL A 15 -11.27 -0.88 17.65
C VAL A 15 -11.77 -1.71 16.47
N GLU A 16 -13.00 -2.18 16.48
CA GLU A 16 -13.62 -2.92 15.37
C GLU A 16 -13.73 -2.07 14.10
N GLU A 17 -14.20 -0.82 14.21
CA GLU A 17 -14.28 0.12 13.08
C GLU A 17 -12.90 0.38 12.46
N LEU A 18 -11.88 0.59 13.29
CA LEU A 18 -10.51 0.80 12.84
C LEU A 18 -9.94 -0.48 12.18
N GLN A 19 -10.26 -1.67 12.70
CA GLN A 19 -9.83 -2.92 12.08
C GLN A 19 -10.45 -3.11 10.69
N GLU A 20 -11.74 -2.79 10.54
CA GLU A 20 -12.39 -2.82 9.24
C GLU A 20 -11.79 -1.79 8.27
N GLU A 21 -11.49 -0.58 8.75
CA GLU A 21 -10.84 0.44 7.94
C GLU A 21 -9.46 -0.01 7.48
N VAL A 22 -8.65 -0.57 8.38
CA VAL A 22 -7.36 -1.17 8.04
C VAL A 22 -7.52 -2.28 7.00
N LYS A 23 -8.56 -3.12 7.12
CA LYS A 23 -8.83 -4.17 6.14
C LYS A 23 -9.15 -3.58 4.76
N ARG A 24 -10.05 -2.60 4.68
CA ARG A 24 -10.41 -1.90 3.43
C ARG A 24 -9.19 -1.23 2.80
N LEU A 25 -8.37 -0.55 3.60
CA LEU A 25 -7.15 0.10 3.13
C LEU A 25 -6.15 -0.92 2.57
N LYS A 26 -5.98 -2.09 3.21
CA LYS A 26 -5.14 -3.18 2.70
C LYS A 26 -5.64 -3.73 1.36
N GLU A 27 -6.95 -3.91 1.23
CA GLU A 27 -7.56 -4.36 -0.04
C GLU A 27 -7.33 -3.33 -1.16
N ASN A 28 -7.49 -2.03 -0.86
CA ASN A 28 -7.21 -0.95 -1.80
C ASN A 28 -5.73 -0.90 -2.21
N ILE A 29 -4.81 -1.07 -1.26
CA ILE A 29 -3.37 -1.16 -1.54
C ILE A 29 -3.11 -2.31 -2.52
N ASN A 30 -3.66 -3.50 -2.26
CA ASN A 30 -3.47 -4.66 -3.12
C ASN A 30 -3.97 -4.40 -4.56
N GLN A 31 -5.14 -3.78 -4.71
CA GLN A 31 -5.68 -3.43 -6.02
C GLN A 31 -4.78 -2.43 -6.77
N LEU A 32 -4.28 -1.40 -6.07
CA LEU A 32 -3.37 -0.41 -6.65
C LEU A 32 -2.03 -1.04 -7.05
N GLU A 33 -1.50 -1.96 -6.24
CA GLU A 33 -0.29 -2.72 -6.57
C GLU A 33 -0.47 -3.57 -7.83
N GLN A 34 -1.62 -4.22 -7.99
CA GLN A 34 -1.94 -4.98 -9.21
C GLN A 34 -1.99 -4.05 -10.44
N GLN A 35 -2.59 -2.87 -10.31
CA GLN A 35 -2.64 -1.88 -11.38
C GLN A 35 -1.25 -1.36 -11.74
N ILE A 36 -0.42 -1.05 -10.75
CA ILE A 36 0.98 -0.67 -10.95
C ILE A 36 1.73 -1.80 -11.68
N HIS A 37 1.57 -3.04 -11.25
CA HIS A 37 2.20 -4.20 -11.88
C HIS A 37 1.76 -4.34 -13.34
N TYR A 38 0.47 -4.18 -13.63
CA TYR A 38 -0.05 -4.20 -14.98
C TYR A 38 0.55 -3.08 -15.85
N ILE A 39 0.61 -1.84 -15.35
CA ILE A 39 1.23 -0.71 -16.05
C ILE A 39 2.71 -1.00 -16.33
N GLN A 40 3.46 -1.46 -15.33
CA GLN A 40 4.87 -1.77 -15.47
C GLN A 40 5.10 -2.90 -16.48
N LYS A 41 4.34 -4.00 -16.40
CA LYS A 41 4.45 -5.14 -17.34
C LYS A 41 4.21 -4.73 -18.79
N ASN A 42 3.26 -3.83 -19.04
CA ASN A 42 2.92 -3.36 -20.37
C ASN A 42 3.70 -2.11 -20.80
N CYS A 43 4.56 -1.57 -19.94
CA CYS A 43 5.36 -0.41 -20.27
C CYS A 43 6.48 -0.78 -21.25
N LYS A 44 6.60 -0.01 -22.35
CA LYS A 44 7.83 0.02 -23.15
C LYS A 44 8.87 0.85 -22.39
N HIS A 45 9.53 0.20 -21.43
CA HIS A 45 10.42 0.82 -20.47
C HIS A 45 11.51 1.66 -21.15
N VAL A 46 11.73 2.85 -20.62
CA VAL A 46 12.85 3.73 -20.98
C VAL A 46 13.51 4.08 -19.66
N PHE A 47 14.64 3.44 -19.39
CA PHE A 47 15.35 3.58 -18.14
C PHE A 47 16.32 4.77 -18.19
N LEU A 48 16.35 5.52 -17.11
CA LEU A 48 17.40 6.47 -16.79
C LEU A 48 18.29 5.82 -15.73
N GLU A 49 19.59 5.75 -16.00
CA GLU A 49 20.59 5.16 -15.12
C GLU A 49 21.00 6.15 -14.03
N PHE A 50 21.13 5.67 -12.80
CA PHE A 50 21.64 6.37 -11.63
C PHE A 50 22.71 5.50 -10.98
N GLU A 51 23.48 6.07 -10.06
CA GLU A 51 24.44 5.29 -9.27
C GLU A 51 23.70 4.25 -8.42
N GLY A 52 23.87 2.96 -8.76
CA GLY A 52 23.31 1.83 -8.03
C GLY A 52 21.87 1.46 -8.39
N PHE A 53 21.18 2.19 -9.27
CA PHE A 53 19.84 1.81 -9.74
C PHE A 53 19.49 2.46 -11.07
N ARG A 54 18.49 1.94 -11.75
CA ARG A 54 17.88 2.58 -12.91
C ARG A 54 16.39 2.78 -12.69
N LYS A 55 15.84 3.85 -13.25
CA LYS A 55 14.43 4.20 -13.10
C LYS A 55 13.77 4.44 -14.43
N CYS A 56 12.64 3.79 -14.68
CA CYS A 56 11.85 4.03 -15.88
C CYS A 56 11.18 5.41 -15.79
N ILE A 57 11.41 6.28 -16.77
CA ILE A 57 10.82 7.64 -16.77
C ILE A 57 9.30 7.62 -16.97
N LYS A 58 8.76 6.55 -17.56
CA LYS A 58 7.34 6.42 -17.91
C LYS A 58 6.52 5.84 -16.76
N CYS A 59 6.88 4.64 -16.30
CA CYS A 59 6.14 3.92 -15.25
C CYS A 59 6.78 4.02 -13.87
N GLN A 60 7.88 4.77 -13.74
CA GLN A 60 8.59 5.00 -12.48
C GLN A 60 9.15 3.73 -11.82
N LYS A 61 9.17 2.59 -12.53
CA LYS A 61 9.78 1.33 -12.07
C LYS A 61 11.26 1.54 -11.75
N ILE A 62 11.68 1.11 -10.57
CA ILE A 62 13.07 1.15 -10.11
C ILE A 62 13.63 -0.28 -10.15
N ASP A 63 14.76 -0.45 -10.84
CA ASP A 63 15.56 -1.66 -10.78
C ASP A 63 16.89 -1.32 -10.11
N VAL A 64 17.17 -1.89 -8.93
CA VAL A 64 18.43 -1.70 -8.22
C VAL A 64 19.50 -2.58 -8.86
N GLN A 65 20.66 -2.01 -9.15
CA GLN A 65 21.83 -2.73 -9.65
C GLN A 65 22.71 -3.08 -8.46
N TYR A 66 22.57 -4.30 -7.93
CA TYR A 66 23.54 -4.83 -6.97
C TYR A 66 24.75 -5.34 -7.75
N TYR A 67 25.92 -4.75 -7.47
CA TYR A 67 27.23 -5.24 -7.92
C TYR A 67 27.75 -6.32 -6.97
#